data_AF-A0A951FZP2-F1
#
_entry.id   AF-A0A951FZP2-F1
#
_cell.length_a   1.000
_cell.length_b   1.000
_cell.length_c   1.000
_cell.angle_alpha   90.00
_cell.angle_beta   90.00
_cell.angle_gamma   90.00
#
_symmetry.space_group_name_H-M   'P 1'
#
loop_
_entity.id
_entity.type
_entity.pdbx_description
1 polymer ?
#
loop_
_entity_poly.entity_id
_entity_poly.type
_entity_poly.pdbx_seq_one_letter_code
_entity_poly.pdbx_strand_id
1 'polypeptide(L)'
;MSPERSNAYRRVMKTLQDVGPSKLLDSEQQRIRYAADNLIFSSDLSTDIEAQDALADVEALCRALVESGRWELVSADRLADDVHQCGPAMPAILQAA
;
A
#
# COMPACT_ATOMS: atom_id res chain seq x y z
N MET A 1 9.76 5.58 -12.84
CA MET A 1 8.38 5.83 -12.34
C MET A 1 7.42 5.88 -13.52
N SER A 2 6.31 5.14 -13.50
CA SER A 2 5.33 5.06 -14.62
C SER A 2 4.01 5.78 -14.27
N PRO A 3 3.17 6.14 -15.26
CA PRO A 3 1.87 6.76 -15.02
C PRO A 3 0.95 5.93 -14.11
N GLU A 4 0.96 4.61 -14.26
CA GLU A 4 0.16 3.67 -13.48
C GLU A 4 0.53 3.76 -11.99
N ARG A 5 1.83 3.74 -11.70
CA ARG A 5 2.37 3.85 -10.33
C ARG A 5 2.03 5.20 -9.71
N SER A 6 2.17 6.29 -10.46
CA SER A 6 1.78 7.63 -9.97
C SER A 6 0.27 7.74 -9.73
N ASN A 7 -0.56 7.06 -10.52
CA ASN A 7 -2.01 7.03 -10.29
C ASN A 7 -2.38 6.20 -9.06
N ALA A 8 -1.73 5.06 -8.84
CA ALA A 8 -1.89 4.26 -7.63
C ALA A 8 -1.53 5.07 -6.38
N TYR A 9 -0.38 5.74 -6.39
CA TYR A 9 0.04 6.65 -5.32
C TYR A 9 -1.00 7.74 -5.02
N ARG A 10 -1.57 8.37 -6.06
CA ARG A 10 -2.64 9.36 -5.90
C ARG A 10 -3.89 8.76 -5.24
N ARG A 11 -4.28 7.52 -5.59
CA ARG A 11 -5.40 6.84 -4.95
C ARG A 11 -5.14 6.57 -3.48
N VAL A 12 -3.92 6.12 -3.11
CA VAL A 12 -3.52 5.96 -1.71
C VAL A 12 -3.66 7.28 -0.94
N MET A 13 -3.05 8.36 -1.45
CA MET A 13 -3.10 9.66 -0.78
C MET A 13 -4.54 10.19 -0.64
N LYS A 14 -5.37 9.97 -1.68
CA LYS A 14 -6.79 10.31 -1.63
C LYS A 14 -7.53 9.50 -0.56
N THR A 15 -7.31 8.19 -0.46
CA THR A 15 -7.92 7.34 0.57
C THR A 15 -7.55 7.82 1.97
N LEU A 16 -6.27 8.14 2.21
CA LEU A 16 -5.83 8.67 3.52
C LEU A 16 -6.53 10.00 3.85
N GLN A 17 -6.69 10.89 2.87
CA GLN A 17 -7.39 12.16 3.04
C GLN A 17 -8.89 11.98 3.31
N ASP A 18 -9.55 11.10 2.56
CA ASP A 18 -11.00 10.90 2.63
C ASP A 18 -11.42 10.18 3.93
N VAL A 19 -10.61 9.22 4.39
CA VAL A 19 -10.91 8.40 5.56
C VAL A 19 -10.52 9.12 6.87
N GLY A 20 -9.36 9.77 6.87
CA GLY A 20 -8.89 10.64 7.95
C GLY A 20 -8.70 9.95 9.32
N PRO A 21 -8.42 10.74 10.38
CA PRO A 21 -8.02 10.25 11.71
C PRO A 21 -9.11 9.45 12.44
N SER A 22 -10.38 9.59 12.01
CA SER A 22 -11.52 8.92 12.64
C SER A 22 -11.58 7.41 12.39
N LYS A 23 -10.90 6.94 11.35
CA LYS A 23 -10.94 5.55 10.87
C LYS A 23 -9.54 4.96 10.72
N LEU A 24 -8.54 5.78 10.42
CA LEU A 24 -7.12 5.44 10.48
C LEU A 24 -6.41 6.43 11.40
N LEU A 25 -5.79 5.93 12.46
CA LEU A 25 -4.99 6.75 13.36
C LEU A 25 -3.82 7.39 12.61
N ASP A 26 -3.29 8.51 13.10
CA ASP A 26 -2.21 9.24 12.43
C ASP A 26 -0.96 8.37 12.18
N SER A 27 -0.63 7.50 13.14
CA SER A 27 0.47 6.53 13.01
C SER A 27 0.19 5.46 11.94
N GLU A 28 -1.06 5.03 11.79
CA GLU A 28 -1.48 4.08 10.74
C GLU A 28 -1.40 4.75 9.36
N GLN A 29 -1.87 5.99 9.24
CA GLN A 29 -1.74 6.76 8.00
C GLN A 29 -0.27 7.01 7.63
N GLN A 30 0.59 7.28 8.61
CA GLN A 30 2.02 7.45 8.39
C GLN A 30 2.68 6.17 7.86
N ARG A 31 2.34 5.00 8.42
CA ARG A 31 2.83 3.70 7.93
C ARG A 31 2.44 3.46 6.47
N ILE A 32 1.17 3.71 6.12
CA ILE A 32 0.68 3.57 4.74
C ILE A 32 1.40 4.53 3.79
N ARG A 33 1.58 5.80 4.19
CA ARG A 33 2.30 6.79 3.39
C ARG A 33 3.76 6.39 3.18
N TYR A 34 4.42 5.95 4.24
CA TYR A 34 5.81 5.50 4.18
C TYR A 34 5.99 4.32 3.23
N ALA A 35 5.09 3.34 3.24
CA ALA A 35 5.13 2.24 2.27
C ALA A 35 4.94 2.72 0.83
N ALA A 36 3.93 3.57 0.58
CA ALA A 36 3.68 4.12 -0.75
C ALA A 36 4.86 4.96 -1.28
N ASP A 37 5.51 5.74 -0.41
CA ASP A 37 6.70 6.53 -0.73
C ASP A 37 7.90 5.63 -1.06
N ASN A 38 8.17 4.59 -0.29
CA ASN A 38 9.25 3.64 -0.62
C ASN A 38 8.97 2.91 -1.94
N LEU A 39 7.74 2.42 -2.11
CA LEU A 39 7.34 1.68 -3.30
C LEU A 39 7.38 2.54 -4.56
N ILE A 40 6.98 3.82 -4.53
CA ILE A 40 6.95 4.68 -5.72
C ILE A 40 8.35 5.05 -6.24
N PHE A 41 9.36 5.04 -5.37
CA PHE A 41 10.76 5.27 -5.74
C PHE A 41 11.55 3.99 -6.00
N SER A 42 11.06 2.85 -5.54
CA SER A 42 11.70 1.56 -5.81
C SER A 42 11.73 1.23 -7.31
N SER A 43 12.88 0.74 -7.78
CA SER A 43 13.07 0.31 -9.17
C SER A 43 12.94 -1.20 -9.35
N ASP A 44 13.24 -1.96 -8.29
CA ASP A 44 13.13 -3.41 -8.24
C ASP A 44 12.82 -3.84 -6.80
N LEU A 45 11.57 -4.26 -6.59
CA LEU A 45 11.09 -4.65 -5.27
C LEU A 45 11.83 -5.88 -4.74
N SER A 46 12.38 -6.75 -5.59
CA SER A 46 13.09 -7.97 -5.14
C SER A 46 14.41 -7.69 -4.42
N THR A 47 14.98 -6.50 -4.65
CA THR A 47 16.26 -6.07 -4.07
C THR A 47 16.12 -4.98 -3.00
N ASP A 48 14.93 -4.40 -2.89
CA ASP A 48 14.64 -3.27 -2.02
C ASP A 48 13.96 -3.75 -0.73
N ILE A 49 14.79 -4.13 0.25
CA ILE A 49 14.33 -4.71 1.52
C ILE A 49 13.44 -3.72 2.29
N GLU A 50 13.76 -2.42 2.26
CA GLU A 50 12.98 -1.39 2.96
C GLU A 50 11.57 -1.27 2.36
N ALA A 51 11.45 -1.29 1.02
CA ALA A 51 10.15 -1.31 0.36
C ALA A 51 9.36 -2.61 0.61
N GLN A 52 10.03 -3.77 0.68
CA GLN A 52 9.40 -5.04 1.04
C GLN A 52 8.84 -5.02 2.46
N ASP A 53 9.64 -4.61 3.43
CA ASP A 53 9.25 -4.56 4.85
C ASP A 53 8.09 -3.58 5.05
N ALA A 54 8.15 -2.41 4.40
CA ALA A 54 7.07 -1.41 4.47
C ALA A 54 5.76 -1.92 3.83
N LEU A 55 5.83 -2.67 2.73
CA LEU A 55 4.64 -3.28 2.12
C LEU A 55 4.03 -4.35 3.04
N ALA A 56 4.86 -5.25 3.58
CA ALA A 56 4.42 -6.28 4.52
C ALA A 56 3.78 -5.68 5.79
N ASP A 57 4.33 -4.56 6.28
CA ASP A 57 3.78 -3.81 7.41
C ASP A 57 2.36 -3.29 7.13
N VAL A 58 2.11 -2.77 5.92
CA VAL A 58 0.79 -2.29 5.49
C VAL A 58 -0.20 -3.44 5.31
N GLU A 59 0.22 -4.57 4.75
CA GLU A 59 -0.62 -5.76 4.63
C GLU A 59 -1.07 -6.29 6.01
N ALA A 60 -0.13 -6.33 6.96
CA ALA A 60 -0.42 -6.71 8.34
C ALA A 60 -1.37 -5.71 9.03
N LEU A 61 -1.18 -4.41 8.79
CA LEU A 61 -2.08 -3.36 9.28
C LEU A 61 -3.50 -3.54 8.72
N CYS A 62 -3.63 -3.74 7.41
CA CYS A 62 -4.94 -3.93 6.75
C CYS A 62 -5.68 -5.13 7.34
N ARG A 63 -4.97 -6.26 7.56
CA ARG A 63 -5.53 -7.44 8.22
C ARG A 63 -6.01 -7.12 9.64
N ALA A 64 -5.17 -6.47 10.45
CA ALA A 64 -5.53 -6.12 11.83
C ALA A 64 -6.74 -5.18 11.93
N LEU A 65 -6.90 -4.25 10.98
CA LEU A 65 -8.06 -3.36 10.91
C LEU A 65 -9.35 -4.11 10.60
N VAL A 66 -9.29 -5.14 9.75
CA VAL A 66 -10.44 -6.01 9.45
C VAL A 66 -10.76 -6.92 10.62
N GLU A 67 -9.76 -7.58 11.21
CA GLU A 67 -9.93 -8.48 12.36
C GLU A 67 -10.50 -7.77 13.59
N SER A 68 -10.13 -6.50 13.80
CA SER A 68 -10.70 -5.66 14.87
C SER A 68 -12.10 -5.12 14.56
N GLY A 69 -12.63 -5.35 13.35
CA GLY A 69 -13.92 -4.83 12.91
C GLY A 69 -13.94 -3.33 12.63
N ARG A 70 -12.78 -2.65 12.62
CA ARG A 70 -12.68 -1.22 12.32
C ARG A 70 -12.88 -0.94 10.83
N TRP A 71 -12.53 -1.89 9.98
CA TRP A 71 -12.59 -1.80 8.52
C TRP A 71 -13.29 -3.01 7.91
N GLU A 72 -13.95 -2.78 6.78
CA GLU A 72 -14.46 -3.85 5.92
C GLU A 72 -13.32 -4.45 5.08
N LEU A 73 -13.37 -5.76 4.85
CA LEU A 73 -12.38 -6.49 4.05
C LEU A 73 -12.16 -5.83 2.68
N VAL A 74 -13.24 -5.49 1.97
CA VAL A 74 -13.17 -4.87 0.63
C VAL A 74 -12.42 -3.53 0.62
N SER A 75 -12.52 -2.75 1.71
CA SER A 75 -11.84 -1.46 1.82
C SER A 75 -10.36 -1.65 2.11
N ALA A 76 -10.03 -2.62 2.96
CA ALA A 76 -8.66 -2.99 3.29
C ALA A 76 -7.92 -3.57 2.08
N ASP A 77 -8.55 -4.49 1.34
CA ASP A 77 -7.98 -5.11 0.14
C ASP A 77 -7.71 -4.06 -0.95
N ARG A 78 -8.68 -3.16 -1.21
CA ARG A 78 -8.47 -2.07 -2.17
C ARG A 78 -7.29 -1.18 -1.80
N LEU A 79 -7.13 -0.86 -0.51
CA LEU A 79 -6.02 -0.03 -0.06
C LEU A 79 -4.68 -0.78 -0.21
N ALA A 80 -4.62 -2.05 0.17
CA ALA A 80 -3.43 -2.87 0.01
C ALA A 80 -3.03 -2.99 -1.47
N ASP A 81 -3.99 -3.24 -2.37
CA ASP A 81 -3.77 -3.27 -3.82
C ASP A 81 -3.25 -1.93 -4.36
N ASP A 82 -3.83 -0.81 -3.93
CA ASP A 82 -3.38 0.52 -4.34
C ASP A 82 -1.95 0.81 -3.85
N VAL A 83 -1.59 0.37 -2.65
CA VAL A 83 -0.22 0.48 -2.12
C VAL A 83 0.74 -0.40 -2.92
N HIS A 84 0.41 -1.68 -3.15
CA HIS A 84 1.22 -2.59 -3.95
C HIS A 84 1.47 -2.05 -5.37
N GLN A 85 0.46 -1.43 -5.99
CA GLN A 85 0.57 -0.83 -7.33
C GLN A 85 1.47 0.42 -7.38
N CYS A 86 1.89 0.98 -6.24
CA CYS A 86 2.93 2.01 -6.21
C CYS A 86 4.30 1.43 -6.60
N GLY A 87 4.51 0.13 -6.37
CA GLY A 87 5.76 -0.59 -6.64
C GLY A 87 6.04 -0.80 -8.13
N PRO A 88 7.26 -1.22 -8.49
CA PRO A 88 7.56 -1.67 -9.84
C PRO A 88 6.66 -2.85 -10.21
N ALA A 89 6.20 -2.90 -11.47
CA ALA A 89 5.44 -4.05 -11.95
C ALA A 89 6.33 -5.29 -11.89
N MET A 90 5.81 -6.38 -11.33
CA MET A 90 6.48 -7.67 -11.41
C MET A 90 6.66 -8.05 -12.88
N PRO A 91 7.83 -8.55 -13.30
CA PRO A 91 8.00 -9.08 -14.65
C PRO A 91 6.91 -10.13 -14.91
N ALA A 92 6.26 -10.07 -16.08
CA ALA A 92 5.15 -10.96 -16.45
C ALA A 92 5.45 -12.47 -16.31
N ILE A 93 6.73 -12.84 -16.21
CA ILE A 93 7.21 -14.22 -16.01
C ILE A 93 6.74 -14.79 -14.64
N LEU A 94 6.43 -13.95 -13.64
CA LEU A 94 5.97 -14.40 -12.32
C LEU A 94 4.43 -14.39 -12.14
N GLN A 95 3.64 -14.00 -13.16
CA GLN A 95 2.17 -13.97 -13.07
C GLN A 95 1.49 -15.29 -13.48
N ALA A 96 2.26 -16.34 -13.77
CA ALA A 96 1.75 -17.61 -14.31
C ALA A 96 2.11 -18.86 -13.46
N ALA A 97 2.41 -18.68 -12.17
CA ALA A 97 2.72 -19.78 -11.25
C ALA A 97 1.61 -20.01 -10.22
#